data_AF-A0A9D4HUG7-F1
#
_entry.id   AF-A0A9D4HUG7-F1
#
_cell.length_a   1.000
_cell.length_b   1.000
_cell.length_c   1.000
_cell.angle_alpha   90.00
_cell.angle_beta   90.00
_cell.angle_gamma   90.00
#
_symmetry.space_group_name_H-M   'P 1'
#
loop_
_entity.id
_entity.type
_entity.pdbx_description
1 polymer ?
#
loop_
_entity_poly.entity_id
_entity_poly.type
_entity_poly.pdbx_seq_one_letter_code
_entity_poly.pdbx_strand_id
1 'polypeptide(L)'
;MRHFQCTLTSRRLPCTLTSRRLPCTLTSRRLPCTLTSRRLPCTLTSRRLPCTLTSRRLPCTLTSRRLPCTLTSRRLPIGLNYLHVVCVISQARFGRTRCTLTSRRLPCTLTSRRLPCTLTSHRLPCTLTSRRLPCTLTSRRLPCTLTSHRLPCTLTSRRLPVGLT
;
A
#
# COMPACT_ATOMS: atom_id res chain seq x y z
N MET A 1 29.44 3.97 6.45
CA MET A 1 28.12 3.40 6.09
C MET A 1 27.04 4.15 6.87
N ARG A 2 26.35 5.13 6.26
CA ARG A 2 25.39 5.98 7.01
C ARG A 2 24.08 5.22 7.26
N HIS A 3 23.94 4.67 8.46
CA HIS A 3 22.65 4.29 9.01
C HIS A 3 21.94 5.60 9.40
N PHE A 4 20.87 5.94 8.67
CA PHE A 4 20.10 7.14 8.97
C PHE A 4 18.80 6.69 9.61
N GLN A 5 18.70 6.84 10.93
CA GLN A 5 17.49 6.56 11.68
C GLN A 5 16.84 7.90 12.05
N CYS A 6 15.59 8.08 11.63
CA CYS A 6 14.86 9.31 11.91
C CYS A 6 13.58 9.00 12.67
N THR A 7 13.44 9.61 13.84
CA THR A 7 12.18 9.67 14.59
C THR A 7 11.79 11.12 14.69
N LEU A 8 10.69 11.52 14.05
CA LEU A 8 10.25 12.92 14.00
C LEU A 8 8.76 13.04 14.33
N THR A 9 8.45 14.01 15.18
CA THR A 9 7.09 14.37 15.59
C THR A 9 6.88 15.85 15.36
N SER A 10 5.94 16.22 14.48
CA SER A 10 5.63 17.63 14.20
C SER A 10 4.18 17.82 13.77
N ARG A 11 3.61 19.03 13.91
CA ARG A 11 2.29 19.35 13.34
C ARG A 11 2.26 19.26 11.81
N ARG A 12 3.33 19.67 11.13
CA ARG A 12 3.51 19.57 9.68
C ARG A 12 4.93 19.10 9.39
N LEU A 13 5.08 18.00 8.65
CA LEU A 13 6.37 17.40 8.40
C LEU A 13 6.57 17.09 6.91
N PRO A 14 6.90 18.10 6.08
CA PRO A 14 7.44 17.85 4.76
C PRO A 14 8.82 17.23 4.89
N CYS A 15 9.06 16.10 4.23
CA CYS A 15 10.38 15.46 4.25
C CYS A 15 10.70 14.75 2.93
N THR A 16 11.94 14.94 2.48
CA THR A 16 12.52 14.23 1.35
C THR A 16 13.81 13.61 1.82
N LEU A 17 13.89 12.27 1.82
CA LEU A 17 15.05 11.55 2.34
C LEU A 17 15.51 10.51 1.32
N THR A 18 16.82 10.51 1.08
CA THR A 18 17.48 9.54 0.19
C THR A 18 18.64 8.91 0.94
N SER A 19 18.60 7.58 1.11
CA SER A 19 19.67 6.86 1.81
C SER A 19 19.75 5.40 1.37
N ARG A 20 20.89 4.74 1.56
CA ARG A 20 21.03 3.30 1.28
C ARG A 20 20.18 2.45 2.25
N ARG A 21 20.06 2.86 3.51
CA ARG A 21 19.20 2.24 4.54
C ARG A 21 18.52 3.37 5.32
N LEU A 22 17.18 3.37 5.34
CA LEU A 22 16.41 4.45 5.93
C LEU A 22 15.30 3.93 6.87
N PRO A 23 15.65 3.40 8.06
CA PRO A 23 14.67 3.22 9.12
C PRO A 23 14.09 4.56 9.57
N CYS A 24 12.76 4.72 9.49
CA CYS A 24 12.12 5.98 9.89
C CYS A 24 10.75 5.77 10.53
N THR A 25 10.50 6.55 11.58
CA THR A 25 9.22 6.63 12.27
C THR A 25 8.78 8.08 12.31
N LEU A 26 7.76 8.45 11.53
CA LEU A 26 7.34 9.84 11.38
C LEU A 26 5.88 10.00 11.80
N THR A 27 5.63 10.96 12.68
CA THR A 27 4.29 11.25 13.20
C THR A 27 3.93 12.70 12.98
N SER A 28 2.79 12.97 12.32
CA SER A 28 2.35 14.35 12.09
C SER A 28 0.85 14.52 11.90
N ARG A 29 0.32 15.76 11.94
CA ARG A 29 -1.05 16.00 11.42
C ARG A 29 -1.08 16.03 9.89
N ARG A 30 -0.02 16.52 9.25
CA ARG A 30 0.14 16.57 7.78
C ARG A 30 1.55 16.14 7.42
N LEU A 31 1.67 15.04 6.69
CA LEU A 31 2.95 14.42 6.38
C LEU A 31 3.10 14.18 4.87
N PRO A 32 3.43 15.22 4.09
CA PRO A 32 3.93 15.02 2.74
C PRO A 32 5.35 14.47 2.79
N CYS A 33 5.58 13.28 2.24
CA CYS A 33 6.92 12.71 2.23
C CYS A 33 7.30 11.97 0.95
N THR A 34 8.57 12.11 0.57
CA THR A 34 9.19 11.34 -0.52
C THR A 34 10.41 10.62 0.02
N LEU A 35 10.36 9.30 0.12
CA LEU A 35 11.45 8.50 0.69
C LEU A 35 12.00 7.52 -0.35
N THR A 36 13.31 7.58 -0.58
CA THR A 36 14.00 6.72 -1.55
C THR A 36 15.13 5.95 -0.87
N SER A 37 15.09 4.62 -0.94
CA SER A 37 16.15 3.81 -0.32
C SER A 37 16.35 2.43 -0.92
N ARG A 38 17.50 1.76 -0.71
CA ARG A 38 17.60 0.31 -0.99
C ARG A 38 16.83 -0.53 0.04
N ARG A 39 16.75 -0.10 1.30
CA ARG A 39 15.98 -0.74 2.37
C ARG A 39 15.25 0.34 3.17
N LEU A 40 13.93 0.34 3.10
CA LEU A 40 13.06 1.34 3.73
C LEU A 40 12.07 0.68 4.71
N PRO A 41 12.51 0.28 5.91
CA PRO A 41 11.57 0.03 7.01
C PRO A 41 10.99 1.35 7.50
N CYS A 42 9.67 1.53 7.42
CA CYS A 42 9.05 2.77 7.88
C CYS A 42 7.70 2.59 8.56
N THR A 43 7.47 3.44 9.55
CA THR A 43 6.18 3.58 10.24
C THR A 43 5.75 5.04 10.16
N LEU A 44 4.69 5.32 9.39
CA LEU A 44 4.22 6.70 9.21
C LEU A 44 2.79 6.85 9.72
N THR A 45 2.57 7.81 10.61
CA THR A 45 1.29 8.05 11.27
C THR A 45 0.87 9.49 11.05
N SER A 46 -0.28 9.73 10.41
CA SER A 46 -0.78 11.10 10.22
C SER A 46 -2.28 11.24 10.05
N ARG A 47 -2.86 12.45 10.14
CA ARG A 47 -4.25 12.67 9.67
C ARG A 47 -4.33 12.76 8.14
N ARG A 48 -3.31 13.33 7.50
CA ARG A 48 -3.19 13.46 6.03
C ARG A 48 -1.77 13.05 5.63
N LEU A 49 -1.64 12.00 4.83
CA LEU A 49 -0.35 11.41 4.49
C LEU A 49 -0.21 11.22 2.97
N PRO A 50 0.05 12.28 2.20
CA PRO A 50 0.53 12.14 0.83
C PRO A 50 1.97 11.60 0.85
N CYS A 51 2.19 10.40 0.30
CA CYS A 51 3.55 9.84 0.29
C CYS A 51 3.92 9.11 -1.00
N THR A 52 5.18 9.26 -1.38
CA THR A 52 5.82 8.48 -2.45
C THR A 52 7.00 7.73 -1.86
N LEU A 53 6.93 6.40 -1.83
CA LEU A 53 7.99 5.56 -1.28
C LEU A 53 8.57 4.63 -2.33
N THR A 54 9.88 4.72 -2.55
CA THR A 54 10.59 3.94 -3.56
C THR A 54 11.70 3.14 -2.92
N SER A 55 11.65 1.81 -3.01
CA SER A 55 12.72 0.97 -2.47
C SER A 55 12.90 -0.39 -3.13
N ARG A 56 14.06 -1.04 -2.98
CA ARG A 56 14.19 -2.48 -3.30
C ARG A 56 13.49 -3.38 -2.27
N ARG A 57 13.47 -2.99 -0.99
CA ARG A 57 12.79 -3.69 0.10
C ARG A 57 12.07 -2.67 0.97
N LEU A 58 10.74 -2.74 0.97
CA LEU A 58 9.89 -1.72 1.58
C LEU A 58 8.90 -2.35 2.59
N PRO A 59 9.36 -2.81 3.76
CA PRO A 59 8.45 -3.10 4.85
C PRO A 59 7.89 -1.79 5.40
N CYS A 60 6.60 -1.56 5.22
CA CYS A 60 5.98 -0.34 5.73
C CYS A 60 4.64 -0.58 6.41
N THR A 61 4.44 0.21 7.45
CA THR A 61 3.17 0.37 8.15
C THR A 61 2.80 1.83 8.06
N LEU A 62 1.65 2.15 7.49
CA LEU A 62 1.17 3.51 7.56
C LEU A 62 -0.26 3.56 8.05
N THR A 63 -0.57 4.63 8.78
CA THR A 63 -1.84 4.85 9.44
C THR A 63 -2.28 6.29 9.23
N SER A 64 -3.50 6.48 8.72
CA SER A 64 -4.03 7.83 8.47
C SER A 64 -5.55 7.89 8.30
N ARG A 65 -6.11 9.10 8.40
CA ARG A 65 -7.49 9.33 7.95
C ARG A 65 -7.57 9.45 6.42
N ARG A 66 -6.59 10.10 5.79
CA ARG A 66 -6.49 10.28 4.33
C ARG A 66 -5.10 9.91 3.84
N LEU A 67 -5.04 8.96 2.92
CA LEU A 67 -3.79 8.43 2.37
C LEU A 67 -3.86 8.34 0.84
N PRO A 68 -3.42 9.38 0.12
CA PRO A 68 -2.94 9.22 -1.23
C PRO A 68 -1.48 8.73 -1.18
N CYS A 69 -1.22 7.53 -1.71
CA CYS A 69 0.14 6.99 -1.70
C CYS A 69 0.51 6.23 -2.96
N THR A 70 1.79 6.35 -3.31
CA THR A 70 2.42 5.61 -4.41
C THR A 70 3.59 4.83 -3.84
N LEU A 71 3.52 3.50 -3.94
CA LEU A 71 4.52 2.59 -3.39
C LEU A 71 5.15 1.77 -4.51
N THR A 72 6.46 1.88 -4.66
CA THR A 72 7.21 1.18 -5.71
C THR A 72 8.29 0.32 -5.09
N SER A 73 8.23 -1.01 -5.29
CA SER A 73 9.28 -1.91 -4.81
C SER A 73 9.51 -3.19 -5.61
N ARG A 74 10.56 -3.95 -5.23
CA ARG A 74 10.74 -5.35 -5.60
C ARG A 74 10.25 -6.32 -4.53
N ARG A 75 10.20 -5.91 -3.25
CA ARG A 75 9.64 -6.69 -2.15
C ARG A 75 8.88 -5.76 -1.22
N LEU A 76 7.58 -6.00 -1.10
CA LEU A 76 6.63 -5.05 -0.54
C LEU A 76 5.66 -5.77 0.42
N PRO A 77 6.05 -5.98 1.68
CA PRO A 77 5.11 -6.28 2.75
C PRO A 77 4.55 -4.96 3.31
N ILE A 78 3.24 -4.77 3.18
CA ILE A 78 2.56 -3.55 3.64
C ILE A 78 1.41 -3.90 4.57
N GLY A 79 1.32 -3.16 5.68
CA GLY A 79 0.11 -3.03 6.49
C GLY A 79 -0.44 -1.61 6.42
N LEU A 80 -1.69 -1.48 5.98
CA LEU A 80 -2.36 -0.21 5.74
C LEU A 80 -3.70 -0.17 6.48
N ASN A 81 -3.88 0.75 7.44
CA ASN A 81 -5.15 0.94 8.16
C ASN A 81 -5.65 2.40 8.13
N TYR A 82 -6.82 2.64 7.53
CA TYR A 82 -7.26 3.99 7.15
C TYR A 82 -8.76 4.21 7.02
N LEU A 83 -9.21 5.48 7.04
CA LEU A 83 -10.61 5.81 6.68
C LEU A 83 -10.84 6.01 5.18
N HIS A 84 -9.92 6.67 4.47
CA HIS A 84 -10.01 6.90 3.03
C HIS A 84 -8.64 6.77 2.38
N VAL A 85 -8.51 5.84 1.43
CA VAL A 85 -7.23 5.50 0.79
C VAL A 85 -7.36 5.62 -0.71
N VAL A 86 -6.36 6.23 -1.35
CA VAL A 86 -6.06 6.00 -2.77
C VAL A 86 -4.64 5.44 -2.79
N CYS A 87 -4.48 4.20 -3.23
CA CYS A 87 -3.19 3.54 -3.21
C CYS A 87 -2.85 2.97 -4.58
N VAL A 88 -1.69 3.36 -5.10
CA VAL A 88 -1.08 2.76 -6.28
C VAL A 88 0.14 2.00 -5.83
N ILE A 89 0.13 0.68 -6.02
CA ILE A 89 1.24 -0.19 -5.66
C ILE A 89 1.72 -0.88 -6.94
N SER A 90 2.94 -0.54 -7.34
CA SER A 90 3.57 -1.10 -8.53
C SER A 90 4.84 -1.84 -8.14
N GLN A 91 5.06 -3.00 -8.79
CA GLN A 91 6.30 -3.76 -8.62
C GLN A 91 7.02 -4.07 -9.92
N ALA A 92 8.34 -4.04 -9.85
CA ALA A 92 9.21 -4.44 -10.95
C ALA A 92 9.32 -5.98 -11.04
N ARG A 93 8.91 -6.54 -12.19
CA ARG A 93 9.03 -7.89 -12.83
C ARG A 93 9.25 -9.19 -12.00
N PHE A 94 9.85 -9.18 -10.82
CA PHE A 94 10.27 -10.38 -10.07
C PHE A 94 9.86 -10.42 -8.59
N GLY A 95 8.99 -9.51 -8.14
CA GLY A 95 8.62 -9.37 -6.72
C GLY A 95 7.42 -10.17 -6.22
N ARG A 96 7.37 -10.36 -4.89
CA ARG A 96 6.16 -10.73 -4.13
C ARG A 96 5.66 -9.48 -3.40
N THR A 97 4.37 -9.18 -3.52
CA THR A 97 3.67 -8.13 -2.75
C THR A 97 2.73 -8.80 -1.77
N ARG A 98 2.89 -8.54 -0.48
CA ARG A 98 1.89 -8.93 0.52
C ARG A 98 1.24 -7.66 1.05
N CYS A 99 -0.05 -7.53 0.84
CA CYS A 99 -0.78 -6.32 1.23
C CYS A 99 -1.95 -6.70 2.14
N THR A 100 -1.99 -6.10 3.33
CA THR A 100 -3.18 -6.10 4.19
C THR A 100 -3.72 -4.68 4.24
N LEU A 101 -4.87 -4.47 3.61
CA LEU A 101 -5.49 -3.14 3.51
C LEU A 101 -6.86 -3.16 4.22
N THR A 102 -7.05 -2.28 5.20
CA THR A 102 -8.34 -2.08 5.88
C THR A 102 -8.79 -0.63 5.72
N SER A 103 -9.99 -0.42 5.16
CA SER A 103 -10.52 0.94 5.04
C SER A 103 -12.05 1.07 4.99
N ARG A 104 -12.61 2.29 5.04
CA ARG A 104 -14.03 2.51 4.66
C ARG A 104 -14.19 2.69 3.15
N ARG A 105 -13.23 3.32 2.48
CA ARG A 105 -13.19 3.48 1.02
C ARG A 105 -11.78 3.23 0.53
N LEU A 106 -11.63 2.25 -0.36
CA LEU A 106 -10.33 1.73 -0.79
C LEU A 106 -10.20 1.61 -2.32
N PRO A 107 -10.17 2.73 -3.08
CA PRO A 107 -9.61 2.72 -4.43
C PRO A 107 -8.14 2.29 -4.41
N CYS A 108 -7.86 1.15 -5.04
CA CYS A 108 -6.51 0.65 -5.16
C CYS A 108 -6.21 0.00 -6.51
N THR A 109 -5.00 0.24 -7.00
CA THR A 109 -4.45 -0.40 -8.18
C THR A 109 -3.18 -1.14 -7.78
N LEU A 110 -3.21 -2.48 -7.88
CA LEU A 110 -2.10 -3.33 -7.47
C LEU A 110 -1.60 -4.14 -8.66
N THR A 111 -0.31 -4.01 -8.96
CA THR A 111 0.32 -4.74 -10.07
C THR A 111 1.54 -5.50 -9.56
N SER A 112 1.53 -6.83 -9.66
CA SER A 112 2.69 -7.64 -9.26
C SER A 112 2.71 -9.04 -9.87
N ARG A 113 3.85 -9.75 -9.86
CA ARG A 113 3.91 -11.14 -10.37
C ARG A 113 3.23 -12.14 -9.43
N ARG A 114 3.32 -11.93 -8.11
CA ARG A 114 2.61 -12.70 -7.08
C ARG A 114 2.04 -11.73 -6.05
N LEU A 115 0.72 -11.70 -5.92
CA LEU A 115 0.02 -10.73 -5.08
C LEU A 115 -0.90 -11.45 -4.06
N PRO A 116 -0.37 -11.99 -2.96
CA PRO A 116 -1.16 -12.27 -1.77
C PRO A 116 -1.72 -10.99 -1.17
N CYS A 117 -3.03 -10.81 -1.22
CA CYS A 117 -3.68 -9.64 -0.62
C CYS A 117 -4.92 -9.99 0.20
N THR A 118 -5.11 -9.23 1.27
CA THR A 118 -6.29 -9.26 2.14
C THR A 118 -6.82 -7.84 2.19
N LEU A 119 -7.95 -7.59 1.52
CA LEU A 119 -8.53 -6.26 1.42
C LEU A 119 -9.92 -6.24 2.06
N THR A 120 -10.12 -5.34 3.01
CA THR A 120 -11.34 -5.24 3.81
C THR A 120 -11.88 -3.81 3.71
N SER A 121 -13.09 -3.61 3.20
CA SER A 121 -13.66 -2.25 3.12
C SER A 121 -15.19 -2.16 3.10
N HIS A 122 -15.77 -0.97 3.26
CA HIS A 122 -17.19 -0.75 2.92
C HIS A 122 -17.39 -0.54 1.42
N ARG A 123 -16.48 0.18 0.75
CA ARG A 123 -16.45 0.33 -0.72
C ARG A 123 -15.04 0.05 -1.22
N LEU A 124 -14.91 -0.87 -2.16
CA LEU A 124 -13.62 -1.35 -2.63
C LEU A 124 -13.55 -1.38 -4.17
N PRO A 125 -13.41 -0.23 -4.82
CA PRO A 125 -13.00 -0.18 -6.21
C PRO A 125 -11.54 -0.64 -6.32
N CYS A 126 -11.29 -1.76 -7.00
CA CYS A 126 -9.90 -2.21 -7.16
C CYS A 126 -9.60 -2.79 -8.54
N THR A 127 -8.38 -2.56 -9.00
CA THR A 127 -7.82 -3.21 -10.19
C THR A 127 -6.59 -3.98 -9.76
N LEU A 128 -6.66 -5.31 -9.84
CA LEU A 128 -5.60 -6.21 -9.42
C LEU A 128 -5.07 -6.97 -10.64
N THR A 129 -3.78 -6.81 -10.93
CA THR A 129 -3.14 -7.46 -12.08
C THR A 129 -1.97 -8.31 -11.59
N SER A 130 -2.03 -9.62 -11.81
CA SER A 130 -0.95 -10.53 -11.38
C SER A 130 -0.84 -11.82 -12.18
N ARG A 131 0.32 -12.49 -12.14
CA ARG A 131 0.40 -13.89 -12.64
C ARG A 131 -0.17 -14.91 -11.65
N ARG A 132 -0.11 -14.62 -10.34
CA ARG A 132 -0.71 -15.43 -9.28
C ARG A 132 -1.31 -14.53 -8.22
N LEU A 133 -2.63 -14.59 -8.06
CA LEU A 133 -3.40 -13.71 -7.21
C LEU A 133 -4.17 -14.49 -6.14
N PRO A 134 -3.52 -14.97 -5.07
CA PRO A 134 -4.25 -15.44 -3.90
C PRO A 134 -4.84 -14.24 -3.15
N CYS A 135 -6.16 -14.08 -3.17
CA CYS A 135 -6.80 -12.89 -2.61
C CYS A 135 -8.02 -13.17 -1.74
N THR A 136 -8.15 -12.39 -0.66
CA THR A 136 -9.37 -12.34 0.15
C THR A 136 -9.91 -10.93 0.13
N LEU A 137 -11.07 -10.74 -0.50
CA LEU A 137 -11.73 -9.44 -0.64
C LEU A 137 -13.06 -9.47 0.11
N THR A 138 -13.20 -8.58 1.08
CA THR A 138 -14.40 -8.43 1.90
C THR A 138 -14.91 -6.99 1.77
N SER A 139 -16.10 -6.80 1.17
CA SER A 139 -16.68 -5.46 1.06
C SER A 139 -18.19 -5.39 0.94
N ARG A 140 -18.85 -4.29 1.38
CA ARG A 140 -20.27 -4.10 1.07
C ARG A 140 -20.54 -3.79 -0.40
N ARG A 141 -19.62 -3.09 -1.08
CA ARG A 141 -19.67 -2.80 -2.51
C ARG A 141 -18.30 -3.08 -3.13
N LEU A 142 -18.25 -3.97 -4.11
CA LEU A 142 -17.02 -4.48 -4.68
C LEU A 142 -17.01 -4.38 -6.22
N PRO A 143 -16.85 -3.18 -6.80
CA PRO A 143 -16.48 -3.07 -8.20
C PRO A 143 -15.00 -3.45 -8.36
N CYS A 144 -14.71 -4.61 -8.92
CA CYS A 144 -13.32 -5.05 -9.10
C CYS A 144 -13.04 -5.60 -10.50
N THR A 145 -11.87 -5.26 -11.01
CA THR A 145 -11.25 -5.87 -12.19
C THR A 145 -10.06 -6.70 -11.73
N LEU A 146 -10.13 -8.02 -11.97
CA LEU A 146 -9.06 -8.95 -11.62
C LEU A 146 -8.51 -9.54 -12.91
N THR A 147 -7.20 -9.41 -13.10
CA THR A 147 -6.50 -9.99 -14.25
C THR A 147 -5.43 -10.96 -13.78
N SER A 148 -5.62 -12.28 -13.95
CA SER A 148 -4.61 -13.26 -13.56
C SER A 148 -4.65 -14.64 -14.23
N HIS A 149 -3.46 -15.19 -14.50
CA HIS A 149 -3.31 -16.59 -14.93
C HIS A 149 -3.66 -17.63 -13.85
N ARG A 150 -3.56 -17.30 -12.56
CA ARG A 150 -3.96 -18.21 -11.46
C ARG A 150 -4.58 -17.42 -10.32
N LEU A 151 -5.85 -17.70 -10.05
CA LEU A 151 -6.73 -16.81 -9.30
C LEU A 151 -7.49 -17.52 -8.15
N PRO A 152 -6.79 -18.06 -7.13
CA PRO A 152 -7.48 -18.57 -5.94
C PRO A 152 -7.96 -17.38 -5.10
N CYS A 153 -9.22 -16.98 -5.25
CA CYS A 153 -9.78 -15.85 -4.52
C CYS A 153 -11.05 -16.20 -3.76
N THR A 154 -11.17 -15.64 -2.56
CA THR A 154 -12.38 -15.66 -1.74
C THR A 154 -12.99 -14.25 -1.75
N LEU A 155 -14.18 -14.12 -2.32
CA LEU A 155 -14.90 -12.84 -2.42
C LEU A 155 -16.14 -12.87 -1.53
N THR A 156 -16.29 -11.86 -0.68
CA THR A 156 -17.48 -11.70 0.15
C THR A 156 -18.03 -10.29 -0.05
N SER A 157 -19.18 -10.15 -0.71
CA SER A 157 -19.81 -8.85 -0.88
C SER A 157 -21.33 -8.87 -0.95
N ARG A 158 -21.96 -7.76 -0.56
CA ARG A 158 -23.41 -7.53 -0.67
C ARG A 158 -23.84 -7.02 -2.05
N ARG A 159 -22.92 -6.45 -2.85
CA ARG A 159 -23.19 -5.98 -4.24
C ARG A 159 -21.94 -6.15 -5.11
N LEU A 160 -22.06 -6.93 -6.19
CA LEU A 160 -20.96 -7.32 -7.07
C LEU A 160 -21.25 -7.01 -8.55
N PRO A 161 -20.56 -6.03 -9.13
CA PRO A 161 -20.18 -6.04 -10.54
C PRO A 161 -18.70 -6.47 -10.63
N VAL A 162 -18.45 -7.70 -11.11
CA VAL A 162 -17.09 -8.25 -11.26
C VAL A 162 -16.76 -8.40 -12.74
N GLY A 163 -15.64 -7.84 -13.18
CA GLY A 163 -15.01 -8.19 -14.45
C GLY A 163 -13.78 -9.07 -14.18
N LEU A 164 -13.85 -10.34 -14.57
CA LEU A 164 -12.71 -11.27 -14.53
C LEU A 164 -12.11 -11.36 -15.92
N THR A 165 -10.80 -11.16 -16.03
CA THR A 165 -10.01 -11.34 -17.26
C THR A 165 -8.72 -12.11 -16.99
#